data_AF-A0A4W6FCU5-F1
#
_entry.id   AF-A0A4W6FCU5-F1
#
_cell.length_a   1.000
_cell.length_b   1.000
_cell.length_c   1.000
_cell.angle_alpha   90.00
_cell.angle_beta   90.00
_cell.angle_gamma   90.00
#
_symmetry.space_group_name_H-M   'P 1'
#
loop_
_entity.id
_entity.type
_entity.pdbx_description
1 polymer ?
#
loop_
_entity_poly.entity_id
_entity_poly.type
_entity_poly.pdbx_seq_one_letter_code
_entity_poly.pdbx_strand_id
1 'polypeptide(L)'
;MQTFLKGRRVGYWLSEKKMKKLNFQAFADLCRYVTLDLSQPLEEQGPLDVIIHKLTDLILEADQNDSQAVLLVQRVQDYIDAHPETIVLDPLPAIRTLLDRCKSYQLIHRIESCMQDERICSPPFMVLNTECSPDVLEQIRRQGLTFPFICKTRVAHGTNSHEMAIIFSEEDLKDVKPPCVIQSFINHNAVLYKVFVVGDSYTVVERPSLKNFPAGPADRKAIFFNSHNVSKPESSSDLTSRENVEGVSQPPNDDVIRELSRSLREALGVSLFGIDVIINNQTGQHAVIDINAFPGYEGVPEFFNDLLNHISSVLQSHNPDFAPASEQPKGLPVSTTVPNAVPPAPGCCSMLGKDASGSPWIVEGDGGLKGSRQRLGCNSAMSPNFQQHCVSTIATKASSQ
;
A
#
# COMPACT_ATOMS: atom_id res chain seq x y z
N MET A 1 -7.81 9.84 26.89
CA MET A 1 -7.41 8.75 25.99
C MET A 1 -6.04 8.12 26.30
N GLN A 2 -5.07 8.82 26.90
CA GLN A 2 -3.69 8.31 27.12
C GLN A 2 -3.49 7.27 28.24
N THR A 3 -4.52 6.90 29.02
CA THR A 3 -4.37 5.95 30.13
C THR A 3 -4.26 4.48 29.69
N PHE A 4 -4.67 4.15 28.46
CA PHE A 4 -4.77 2.78 27.93
C PHE A 4 -3.45 2.16 27.46
N LEU A 5 -2.43 2.97 27.19
CA LEU A 5 -1.12 2.46 26.72
C LEU A 5 -0.25 1.94 27.88
N LYS A 6 -0.66 2.17 29.13
CA LYS A 6 0.12 1.80 30.30
C LYS A 6 0.20 0.27 30.42
N GLY A 7 1.39 -0.28 30.18
CA GLY A 7 1.65 -1.72 30.24
C GLY A 7 1.58 -2.43 28.88
N ARG A 8 1.27 -1.71 27.79
CA ARG A 8 1.33 -2.26 26.42
C ARG A 8 2.75 -2.17 25.88
N ARG A 9 3.22 -3.22 25.21
CA ARG A 9 4.56 -3.32 24.62
C ARG A 9 4.46 -3.31 23.10
N VAL A 10 4.92 -2.21 22.52
CA VAL A 10 4.97 -2.02 21.07
C VAL A 10 6.41 -2.25 20.59
N GLY A 11 6.58 -3.25 19.73
CA GLY A 11 7.82 -3.49 18.99
C GLY A 11 7.81 -2.75 17.66
N TYR A 12 8.97 -2.29 17.18
CA TYR A 12 9.07 -1.75 15.83
C TYR A 12 10.29 -2.20 15.05
N TRP A 13 10.13 -2.34 13.74
CA TRP A 13 11.23 -2.55 12.80
C TRP A 13 11.15 -1.58 11.61
N LEU A 14 12.12 -0.67 11.55
CA LEU A 14 12.27 0.31 10.47
C LEU A 14 13.74 0.38 10.06
N SER A 15 14.01 0.52 8.76
CA SER A 15 15.38 0.78 8.30
C SER A 15 15.93 2.08 8.88
N GLU A 16 17.24 2.16 9.10
CA GLU A 16 17.88 3.38 9.62
C GLU A 16 17.52 4.63 8.80
N LYS A 17 17.43 4.49 7.48
CA LYS A 17 17.03 5.56 6.57
C LYS A 17 15.62 6.06 6.88
N LYS A 18 14.68 5.16 7.16
CA LYS A 18 13.30 5.52 7.51
C LYS A 18 13.20 6.10 8.92
N MET A 19 13.92 5.54 9.89
CA MET A 19 14.04 6.07 11.26
C MET A 19 14.49 7.54 11.24
N LYS A 20 15.58 7.83 10.51
CA LYS A 20 16.11 9.19 10.35
C LYS A 20 15.11 10.10 9.64
N LYS A 21 14.50 9.65 8.54
CA LYS A 21 13.56 10.47 7.76
C LYS A 21 12.30 10.87 8.56
N LEU A 22 11.76 9.95 9.37
CA LEU A 22 10.58 10.23 10.19
C LEU A 22 10.92 10.91 11.52
N ASN A 23 12.20 10.97 11.92
CA ASN A 23 12.60 11.25 13.30
C ASN A 23 11.89 10.32 14.30
N PHE A 24 11.77 9.04 13.95
CA PHE A 24 10.93 8.08 14.69
C PHE A 24 11.49 7.75 16.08
N GLN A 25 12.80 7.91 16.30
CA GLN A 25 13.43 7.61 17.60
C GLN A 25 12.85 8.46 18.73
N ALA A 26 12.65 9.76 18.50
CA ALA A 26 12.09 10.65 19.51
C ALA A 26 10.66 10.23 19.93
N PHE A 27 9.87 9.77 18.97
CA PHE A 27 8.53 9.24 19.21
C PHE A 27 8.56 7.89 19.95
N ALA A 28 9.44 6.98 19.52
CA ALA A 28 9.64 5.69 20.17
C ALA A 28 10.10 5.85 21.63
N ASP A 29 11.01 6.78 21.91
CA ASP A 29 11.50 7.07 23.26
C ASP A 29 10.38 7.63 24.15
N LEU A 30 9.59 8.58 23.62
CA LEU A 30 8.44 9.16 24.32
C LEU A 30 7.41 8.08 24.70
N CYS A 31 7.14 7.15 23.78
CA CYS A 31 6.16 6.09 23.98
C CYS A 31 6.75 4.82 24.63
N ARG A 32 8.07 4.78 24.84
CA ARG A 32 8.82 3.63 25.36
C ARG A 32 8.67 2.37 24.50
N TYR A 33 8.67 2.54 23.18
CA TYR A 33 8.62 1.43 22.22
C TYR A 33 9.97 0.72 22.11
N VAL A 34 9.96 -0.55 21.73
CA VAL A 34 11.16 -1.40 21.68
C VAL A 34 11.55 -1.64 20.22
N THR A 35 12.79 -1.31 19.87
CA THR A 35 13.36 -1.70 18.58
C THR A 35 13.49 -3.21 18.51
N LEU A 36 12.99 -3.83 17.44
CA LEU A 36 13.14 -5.25 17.20
C LEU A 36 14.44 -5.53 16.44
N ASP A 37 15.20 -6.49 16.93
CA ASP A 37 16.34 -7.08 16.23
C ASP A 37 15.92 -8.42 15.62
N LEU A 38 15.67 -8.43 14.31
CA LEU A 38 15.25 -9.65 13.60
C LEU A 38 16.37 -10.69 13.51
N SER A 39 17.62 -10.31 13.82
CA SER A 39 18.74 -11.24 13.87
C SER A 39 18.69 -12.16 15.11
N GLN A 40 17.93 -11.76 16.14
CA GLN A 40 17.67 -12.54 17.35
C GLN A 40 16.25 -13.13 17.35
N PRO A 41 15.97 -14.16 18.17
CA PRO A 41 14.62 -14.67 18.35
C PRO A 41 13.66 -13.57 18.83
N LEU A 42 12.48 -13.47 18.21
CA LEU A 42 11.46 -12.48 18.61
C LEU A 42 10.79 -12.86 19.95
N GLU A 43 10.75 -14.15 20.29
CA GLU A 43 10.30 -14.67 21.59
C GLU A 43 11.00 -14.00 22.78
N GLU A 44 12.31 -13.78 22.66
CA GLU A 44 13.14 -13.17 23.71
C GLU A 44 12.93 -11.65 23.81
N GLN A 45 12.31 -11.05 22.78
CA GLN A 45 12.04 -9.62 22.67
C GLN A 45 10.59 -9.26 23.02
N GLY A 46 9.73 -10.28 23.21
CA GLY A 46 8.33 -10.16 23.59
C GLY A 46 8.09 -10.27 25.10
N PRO A 47 6.82 -10.48 25.52
CA PRO A 47 5.62 -10.50 24.67
C PRO A 47 5.33 -9.12 24.05
N LEU A 48 4.78 -9.08 22.84
CA LEU A 48 4.44 -7.84 22.12
C LEU A 48 2.93 -7.73 21.93
N ASP A 49 2.34 -6.58 22.24
CA ASP A 49 0.95 -6.29 21.91
C ASP A 49 0.81 -5.82 20.45
N VAL A 50 1.80 -5.06 19.96
CA VAL A 50 1.79 -4.48 18.60
C VAL A 50 3.19 -4.54 17.98
N ILE A 51 3.26 -4.84 16.69
CA ILE A 51 4.46 -4.68 15.86
C ILE A 51 4.20 -3.62 14.79
N ILE A 52 4.99 -2.55 14.79
CA ILE A 52 5.01 -1.54 13.72
C ILE A 52 6.19 -1.84 12.80
N HIS A 53 5.98 -2.02 11.50
CA HIS A 53 7.11 -2.31 10.64
C HIS A 53 7.01 -1.71 9.23
N LYS A 54 8.17 -1.56 8.60
CA LYS A 54 8.26 -1.41 7.15
C LYS A 54 9.28 -2.39 6.59
N LEU A 55 8.84 -3.64 6.44
CA LEU A 55 9.67 -4.76 5.93
C LEU A 55 9.70 -4.83 4.40
N THR A 56 9.20 -3.81 3.69
CA THR A 56 9.04 -3.82 2.24
C THR A 56 10.31 -4.22 1.48
N ASP A 57 11.45 -3.66 1.86
CA ASP A 57 12.73 -3.94 1.18
C ASP A 57 13.21 -5.36 1.48
N LEU A 58 13.10 -5.80 2.74
CA LEU A 58 13.48 -7.14 3.17
C LEU A 58 12.60 -8.21 2.51
N ILE A 59 11.30 -7.96 2.35
CA ILE A 59 10.39 -8.85 1.63
C ILE A 59 10.77 -8.94 0.15
N LEU A 60 11.12 -7.81 -0.49
CA LEU A 60 11.58 -7.81 -1.87
C LEU A 60 12.90 -8.58 -2.05
N GLU A 61 13.84 -8.41 -1.14
CA GLU A 61 15.11 -9.16 -1.14
C GLU A 61 14.86 -10.66 -0.94
N ALA A 62 13.94 -11.03 -0.03
CA ALA A 62 13.53 -12.41 0.18
C ALA A 62 12.89 -13.03 -1.09
N ASP A 63 12.04 -12.27 -1.78
CA ASP A 63 11.41 -12.69 -3.04
C ASP A 63 12.42 -12.84 -4.19
N GLN A 64 13.60 -12.21 -4.06
CA GLN A 64 14.75 -12.38 -4.96
C GLN A 64 15.69 -13.53 -4.52
N ASN A 65 15.29 -14.31 -3.52
CA ASN A 65 16.04 -15.43 -2.93
C ASN A 65 17.32 -15.02 -2.18
N ASP A 66 17.39 -13.79 -1.63
CA ASP A 66 18.44 -13.47 -0.67
C ASP A 66 18.27 -14.32 0.59
N SER A 67 19.26 -15.15 0.90
CA SER A 67 19.15 -16.16 1.96
C SER A 67 18.98 -15.56 3.35
N GLN A 68 19.57 -14.38 3.61
CA GLN A 68 19.41 -13.71 4.90
C GLN A 68 18.04 -13.08 5.00
N ALA A 69 17.58 -12.40 3.97
CA ALA A 69 16.25 -11.80 3.93
C ALA A 69 15.14 -12.86 4.06
N VAL A 70 15.25 -13.99 3.36
CA VAL A 70 14.33 -15.13 3.49
C VAL A 70 14.25 -15.60 4.94
N LEU A 71 15.41 -15.79 5.59
CA LEU A 71 15.46 -16.22 6.99
C LEU A 71 14.80 -15.20 7.93
N LEU A 72 15.10 -13.92 7.77
CA LEU A 72 14.57 -12.86 8.62
C LEU A 72 13.05 -12.68 8.44
N VAL A 73 12.56 -12.71 7.20
CA VAL A 73 11.11 -12.67 6.91
C VAL A 73 10.41 -13.91 7.47
N GLN A 74 11.01 -15.09 7.35
CA GLN A 74 10.43 -16.32 7.90
C GLN A 74 10.32 -16.25 9.43
N ARG A 75 11.35 -15.76 10.13
CA ARG A 75 11.27 -15.59 11.60
C ARG A 75 10.14 -14.65 12.03
N VAL A 76 9.93 -13.56 11.29
CA VAL A 76 8.82 -12.65 11.56
C VAL A 76 7.49 -13.37 11.33
N GLN A 77 7.36 -14.13 10.24
CA GLN A 77 6.15 -14.91 9.97
C GLN A 77 5.89 -15.95 11.05
N ASP A 78 6.91 -16.71 11.46
CA ASP A 78 6.80 -17.75 12.51
C ASP A 78 6.32 -17.15 13.84
N TYR A 79 6.84 -15.98 14.23
CA TYR A 79 6.39 -15.28 15.44
C TYR A 79 4.95 -14.80 15.31
N ILE A 80 4.56 -14.22 14.17
CA ILE A 80 3.17 -13.77 13.91
C ILE A 80 2.21 -14.96 13.99
N ASP A 81 2.58 -16.11 13.42
CA ASP A 81 1.76 -17.31 13.41
C ASP A 81 1.63 -17.93 14.82
N ALA A 82 2.68 -17.82 15.64
CA ALA A 82 2.68 -18.29 17.03
C ALA A 82 1.94 -17.34 17.99
N HIS A 83 1.84 -16.05 17.66
CA HIS A 83 1.24 -15.00 18.50
C HIS A 83 0.11 -14.27 17.78
N PRO A 84 -1.04 -14.93 17.54
CA PRO A 84 -2.19 -14.31 16.89
C PRO A 84 -2.78 -13.12 17.68
N GLU A 85 -2.45 -12.99 18.98
CA GLU A 85 -2.79 -11.84 19.82
C GLU A 85 -1.96 -10.58 19.53
N THR A 86 -0.80 -10.71 18.85
CA THR A 86 0.05 -9.57 18.48
C THR A 86 -0.52 -8.89 17.24
N ILE A 87 -0.87 -7.61 17.36
CA ILE A 87 -1.35 -6.80 16.24
C ILE A 87 -0.17 -6.40 15.34
N VAL A 88 -0.25 -6.65 14.04
CA VAL A 88 0.81 -6.30 13.08
C VAL A 88 0.38 -5.13 12.19
N LEU A 89 1.09 -4.02 12.28
CA LEU A 89 0.90 -2.81 11.46
C LEU A 89 2.01 -2.75 10.39
N ASP A 90 1.78 -3.28 9.19
CA ASP A 90 0.55 -3.90 8.63
C ASP A 90 0.80 -5.35 8.19
N PRO A 91 -0.24 -6.21 8.05
CA PRO A 91 -0.06 -7.63 7.74
C PRO A 91 0.82 -7.90 6.51
N LEU A 92 1.75 -8.86 6.61
CA LEU A 92 2.69 -9.19 5.53
C LEU A 92 2.02 -9.51 4.18
N PRO A 93 0.87 -10.22 4.10
CA PRO A 93 0.16 -10.44 2.83
C PRO A 93 -0.29 -9.13 2.16
N ALA A 94 -0.69 -8.14 2.96
CA ALA A 94 -1.09 -6.83 2.47
C ALA A 94 0.12 -6.08 1.90
N ILE A 95 1.25 -6.11 2.62
CA ILE A 95 2.51 -5.54 2.14
C ILE A 95 2.95 -6.17 0.82
N ARG A 96 2.88 -7.51 0.68
CA ARG A 96 3.20 -8.22 -0.57
C ARG A 96 2.30 -7.83 -1.73
N THR A 97 1.04 -7.49 -1.47
CA THR A 97 0.14 -6.95 -2.50
C THR A 97 0.63 -5.59 -2.97
N LEU A 98 0.99 -4.70 -2.04
CA LEU A 98 1.48 -3.35 -2.34
C LEU A 98 2.87 -3.30 -3.00
N LEU A 99 3.62 -4.38 -2.98
CA LEU A 99 4.92 -4.50 -3.66
C LEU A 99 4.82 -4.80 -5.17
N ASP A 100 3.64 -5.17 -5.68
CA ASP A 100 3.41 -5.45 -7.10
C ASP A 100 2.33 -4.50 -7.66
N ARG A 101 2.73 -3.57 -8.53
CA ARG A 101 1.81 -2.58 -9.11
C ARG A 101 0.64 -3.20 -9.86
N CYS A 102 0.83 -4.37 -10.49
CA CYS A 102 -0.27 -5.08 -11.13
C CYS A 102 -1.32 -5.49 -10.10
N LYS A 103 -0.89 -6.12 -9.00
CA LYS A 103 -1.81 -6.55 -7.94
C LYS A 103 -2.49 -5.36 -7.27
N SER A 104 -1.73 -4.30 -6.99
CA SER A 104 -2.26 -3.05 -6.43
C SER A 104 -3.32 -2.43 -7.32
N TYR A 105 -3.07 -2.26 -8.62
CA TYR A 105 -4.03 -1.65 -9.53
C TYR A 105 -5.24 -2.55 -9.80
N GLN A 106 -5.06 -3.87 -9.86
CA GLN A 106 -6.19 -4.81 -9.96
C GLN A 106 -7.08 -4.76 -8.71
N LEU A 107 -6.50 -4.57 -7.54
CA LEU A 107 -7.28 -4.38 -6.32
C LEU A 107 -8.03 -3.05 -6.33
N ILE A 108 -7.33 -1.95 -6.62
CA ILE A 108 -7.94 -0.61 -6.71
C ILE A 108 -9.11 -0.64 -7.69
N HIS A 109 -8.90 -1.18 -8.89
CA HIS A 109 -9.96 -1.31 -9.90
C HIS A 109 -11.19 -2.07 -9.40
N ARG A 110 -10.99 -3.16 -8.63
CA ARG A 110 -12.08 -3.92 -8.02
C ARG A 110 -12.83 -3.11 -6.97
N ILE A 111 -12.10 -2.39 -6.11
CA ILE A 111 -12.69 -1.51 -5.09
C ILE A 111 -13.52 -0.41 -5.74
N GLU A 112 -12.95 0.29 -6.72
CA GLU A 112 -13.63 1.36 -7.46
C GLU A 112 -14.91 0.85 -8.14
N SER A 113 -14.85 -0.36 -8.72
CA SER A 113 -16.02 -1.02 -9.32
C SER A 113 -17.11 -1.38 -8.29
N CYS A 114 -16.72 -1.79 -7.09
CA CYS A 114 -17.65 -2.08 -5.99
C CYS A 114 -18.28 -0.82 -5.41
N MET A 115 -17.53 0.29 -5.36
CA MET A 115 -18.02 1.57 -4.83
C MET A 115 -19.08 2.20 -5.74
N GLN A 116 -19.03 1.97 -7.04
CA GLN A 116 -19.95 2.55 -8.04
C GLN A 116 -20.09 4.08 -7.94
N ASP A 117 -19.01 4.76 -7.53
CA ASP A 117 -18.99 6.21 -7.39
C ASP A 117 -18.55 6.86 -8.70
N GLU A 118 -19.47 7.58 -9.35
CA GLU A 118 -19.21 8.27 -10.63
C GLU A 118 -18.11 9.33 -10.54
N ARG A 119 -17.72 9.75 -9.33
CA ARG A 119 -16.63 10.71 -9.10
C ARG A 119 -15.25 10.07 -9.15
N ILE A 120 -15.14 8.76 -9.32
CA ILE A 120 -13.89 8.01 -9.39
C ILE A 120 -13.72 7.41 -10.78
N CYS A 121 -12.50 7.37 -11.28
CA CYS A 121 -12.16 6.66 -12.51
C CYS A 121 -10.89 5.82 -12.35
N SER A 122 -10.94 4.63 -12.93
CA SER A 122 -9.80 3.71 -12.99
C SER A 122 -9.08 3.89 -14.31
N PRO A 123 -7.85 4.43 -14.35
CA PRO A 123 -7.13 4.57 -15.60
C PRO A 123 -6.82 3.17 -16.17
N PRO A 124 -7.21 2.87 -17.43
CA PRO A 124 -6.94 1.56 -18.03
C PRO A 124 -5.45 1.24 -17.97
N PHE A 125 -5.11 0.04 -17.51
CA PHE A 125 -3.74 -0.42 -17.34
C PHE A 125 -3.57 -1.88 -17.78
N MET A 126 -2.34 -2.23 -18.15
CA MET A 126 -1.95 -3.59 -18.52
C MET A 126 -0.52 -3.89 -18.06
N VAL A 127 -0.19 -5.16 -17.84
CA VAL A 127 1.19 -5.61 -17.68
C VAL A 127 1.76 -6.05 -19.02
N LEU A 128 2.90 -5.46 -19.39
CA LEU A 128 3.74 -5.98 -20.45
C LEU A 128 4.76 -6.94 -19.84
N ASN A 129 4.69 -8.22 -20.23
CA ASN A 129 5.65 -9.24 -19.81
C ASN A 129 6.78 -9.44 -20.83
N THR A 130 6.54 -9.08 -22.09
CA THR A 130 7.46 -9.24 -23.22
C THR A 130 7.52 -7.95 -24.01
N GLU A 131 8.50 -7.85 -24.91
CA GLU A 131 8.65 -6.72 -25.82
C GLU A 131 7.39 -6.53 -26.69
N CYS A 132 7.24 -5.32 -27.22
CA CYS A 132 6.08 -4.96 -28.03
C CYS A 132 6.01 -5.84 -29.30
N SER A 133 4.84 -6.44 -29.53
CA SER A 133 4.52 -7.24 -30.70
C SER A 133 3.14 -6.83 -31.26
N PRO A 134 2.79 -7.23 -32.50
CA PRO A 134 1.45 -6.98 -33.04
C PRO A 134 0.32 -7.48 -32.13
N ASP A 135 0.51 -8.63 -31.47
CA ASP A 135 -0.47 -9.18 -30.53
C ASP A 135 -0.61 -8.30 -29.27
N VAL A 136 0.50 -7.76 -28.77
CA VAL A 136 0.49 -6.81 -27.64
C VAL A 136 -0.26 -5.53 -28.02
N LEU A 137 -0.06 -5.00 -29.23
CA LEU A 137 -0.78 -3.82 -29.72
C LEU A 137 -2.29 -4.08 -29.82
N GLU A 138 -2.70 -5.26 -30.29
CA GLU A 138 -4.11 -5.67 -30.29
C GLU A 138 -4.67 -5.78 -28.86
N GLN A 139 -3.89 -6.30 -27.91
CA GLN A 139 -4.29 -6.34 -26.50
C GLN A 139 -4.46 -4.93 -25.91
N ILE A 140 -3.54 -4.00 -26.20
CA ILE A 140 -3.64 -2.59 -25.79
C ILE A 140 -4.97 -1.99 -26.28
N ARG A 141 -5.30 -2.18 -27.56
CA ARG A 141 -6.56 -1.69 -28.15
C ARG A 141 -7.78 -2.33 -27.50
N ARG A 142 -7.77 -3.65 -27.28
CA ARG A 142 -8.88 -4.38 -26.65
C ARG A 142 -9.13 -3.98 -25.20
N GLN A 143 -8.08 -3.61 -24.47
CA GLN A 143 -8.17 -3.15 -23.08
C GLN A 143 -8.48 -1.65 -22.96
N GLY A 144 -8.66 -0.95 -24.08
CA GLY A 144 -9.04 0.46 -24.09
C GLY A 144 -7.96 1.41 -23.59
N LEU A 145 -6.67 1.02 -23.66
CA LEU A 145 -5.59 1.93 -23.35
C LEU A 145 -5.43 2.97 -24.47
N THR A 146 -5.29 4.24 -24.10
CA THR A 146 -5.11 5.36 -25.04
C THR A 146 -3.81 6.13 -24.79
N PHE A 147 -3.14 6.55 -25.86
CA PHE A 147 -1.93 7.39 -25.76
C PHE A 147 -2.25 8.80 -25.20
N PRO A 148 -1.31 9.41 -24.45
CA PRO A 148 -0.02 8.83 -24.05
C PRO A 148 -0.16 7.80 -22.91
N PHE A 149 0.79 6.87 -22.82
CA PHE A 149 0.89 5.93 -21.70
C PHE A 149 1.96 6.37 -20.72
N ILE A 150 1.75 6.15 -19.42
CA ILE A 150 2.82 6.10 -18.43
C ILE A 150 3.24 4.64 -18.20
N CYS A 151 4.53 4.38 -18.33
CA CYS A 151 5.17 3.10 -18.06
C CYS A 151 5.83 3.14 -16.69
N LYS A 152 5.56 2.13 -15.86
CA LYS A 152 6.09 1.98 -14.51
C LYS A 152 6.66 0.57 -14.37
N THR A 153 7.70 0.39 -13.58
CA THR A 153 8.17 -0.96 -13.23
C THR A 153 7.07 -1.76 -12.53
N ARG A 154 7.04 -3.09 -12.69
CA ARG A 154 6.04 -3.91 -11.98
C ARG A 154 6.28 -3.93 -10.47
N VAL A 155 7.55 -4.05 -10.07
CA VAL A 155 7.95 -3.93 -8.66
C VAL A 155 7.72 -2.49 -8.20
N ALA A 156 6.93 -2.31 -7.14
CA ALA A 156 6.44 -1.00 -6.71
C ALA A 156 7.37 -0.25 -5.75
N HIS A 157 8.41 -0.90 -5.22
CA HIS A 157 9.33 -0.32 -4.22
C HIS A 157 10.79 -0.73 -4.47
N GLY A 158 11.73 0.00 -3.86
CA GLY A 158 13.18 -0.24 -4.00
C GLY A 158 13.86 0.65 -5.04
N THR A 159 15.19 0.53 -5.16
CA THR A 159 16.09 1.48 -5.85
C THR A 159 15.70 1.76 -7.31
N ASN A 160 15.29 0.74 -8.06
CA ASN A 160 14.97 0.85 -9.48
C ASN A 160 13.45 0.96 -9.77
N SER A 161 12.61 1.05 -8.72
CA SER A 161 11.15 1.05 -8.88
C SER A 161 10.55 2.38 -9.35
N HIS A 162 11.40 3.41 -9.47
CA HIS A 162 11.01 4.80 -9.73
C HIS A 162 11.37 5.28 -11.14
N GLU A 163 12.08 4.48 -11.94
CA GLU A 163 12.30 4.77 -13.35
C GLU A 163 11.00 4.54 -14.13
N MET A 164 10.53 5.59 -14.80
CA MET A 164 9.27 5.63 -15.52
C MET A 164 9.47 6.21 -16.92
N ALA A 165 8.51 5.96 -17.80
CA ALA A 165 8.49 6.57 -19.13
C ALA A 165 7.10 7.08 -19.50
N ILE A 166 7.02 8.12 -20.33
CA ILE A 166 5.80 8.52 -21.03
C ILE A 166 5.97 8.19 -22.51
N ILE A 167 5.05 7.40 -23.05
CA ILE A 167 5.08 6.89 -24.42
C ILE A 167 3.96 7.58 -25.19
N PHE A 168 4.29 8.18 -26.34
CA PHE A 168 3.35 8.98 -27.13
C PHE A 168 2.85 8.27 -28.39
N SER A 169 3.48 7.18 -28.81
CA SER A 169 3.11 6.45 -30.03
C SER A 169 3.40 4.94 -29.91
N GLU A 170 2.85 4.15 -30.84
CA GLU A 170 3.15 2.71 -30.92
C GLU A 170 4.64 2.44 -31.18
N GLU A 171 5.32 3.34 -31.91
CA GLU A 171 6.74 3.19 -32.23
C GLU A 171 7.64 3.34 -31.01
N ASP A 172 7.23 4.13 -30.02
CA ASP A 172 7.96 4.38 -28.78
C ASP A 172 7.86 3.19 -27.80
N LEU A 173 6.90 2.27 -28.00
CA LEU A 173 6.73 1.09 -27.13
C LEU A 173 7.93 0.14 -27.17
N LYS A 174 8.76 0.19 -28.23
CA LYS A 174 10.00 -0.59 -28.33
C LYS A 174 11.06 -0.17 -27.31
N ASP A 175 10.98 1.07 -26.79
CA ASP A 175 11.95 1.61 -25.84
C ASP A 175 11.57 1.29 -24.38
N VAL A 176 10.38 0.70 -24.17
CA VAL A 176 9.92 0.23 -22.86
C VAL A 176 10.58 -1.10 -22.51
N LYS A 177 10.94 -1.28 -21.24
CA LYS A 177 11.59 -2.51 -20.73
C LYS A 177 10.62 -3.34 -19.89
N PRO A 178 10.09 -4.46 -20.41
CA PRO A 178 9.33 -5.43 -19.65
C PRO A 178 10.21 -6.16 -18.59
N PRO A 179 9.62 -6.68 -17.49
CA PRO A 179 8.21 -6.57 -17.14
C PRO A 179 7.86 -5.19 -16.56
N CYS A 180 6.82 -4.57 -17.10
CA CYS A 180 6.36 -3.25 -16.67
C CYS A 180 4.84 -3.15 -16.71
N VAL A 181 4.30 -2.15 -16.01
CA VAL A 181 2.90 -1.75 -16.11
C VAL A 181 2.81 -0.55 -17.04
N ILE A 182 1.94 -0.62 -18.04
CA ILE A 182 1.52 0.52 -18.83
C ILE A 182 0.14 0.96 -18.35
N GLN A 183 -0.07 2.27 -18.24
CA GLN A 183 -1.33 2.86 -17.80
C GLN A 183 -1.62 4.09 -18.65
N SER A 184 -2.87 4.29 -19.05
CA SER A 184 -3.28 5.49 -19.79
C SER A 184 -2.98 6.74 -18.96
N PHE A 185 -2.30 7.72 -19.57
CA PHE A 185 -1.99 8.97 -18.90
C PHE A 185 -3.25 9.83 -18.79
N ILE A 186 -3.47 10.42 -17.63
CA ILE A 186 -4.57 11.35 -17.38
C ILE A 186 -3.97 12.74 -17.21
N ASN A 187 -4.42 13.72 -18.00
CA ASN A 187 -4.10 15.12 -17.75
C ASN A 187 -4.76 15.57 -16.45
N HIS A 188 -3.95 16.17 -15.55
CA HIS A 188 -4.35 16.51 -14.18
C HIS A 188 -3.69 17.81 -13.70
N ASN A 189 -3.36 18.70 -14.64
CA ASN A 189 -2.91 20.06 -14.36
C ASN A 189 -1.64 20.15 -13.48
N ALA A 190 -0.77 19.14 -13.57
CA ALA A 190 0.50 19.05 -12.86
C ALA A 190 0.39 19.04 -11.32
N VAL A 191 -0.76 18.63 -10.77
CA VAL A 191 -0.98 18.56 -9.32
C VAL A 191 -1.26 17.13 -8.86
N LEU A 192 -0.44 16.63 -7.94
CA LEU A 192 -0.64 15.36 -7.28
C LEU A 192 -1.13 15.58 -5.85
N TYR A 193 -2.19 14.87 -5.46
CA TYR A 193 -2.71 14.86 -4.10
C TYR A 193 -2.26 13.58 -3.40
N LYS A 194 -1.25 13.68 -2.55
CA LYS A 194 -0.81 12.56 -1.70
C LYS A 194 -1.72 12.47 -0.50
N VAL A 195 -2.57 11.45 -0.46
CA VAL A 195 -3.38 11.14 0.72
C VAL A 195 -2.57 10.20 1.59
N PHE A 196 -2.09 10.71 2.72
CA PHE A 196 -1.38 9.93 3.71
C PHE A 196 -2.36 9.42 4.76
N VAL A 197 -2.55 8.10 4.82
CA VAL A 197 -3.50 7.44 5.71
C VAL A 197 -2.78 6.87 6.92
N VAL A 198 -3.35 7.10 8.10
CA VAL A 198 -2.92 6.55 9.39
C VAL A 198 -4.16 6.07 10.14
N GLY A 199 -4.51 4.80 9.96
CA GLY A 199 -5.74 4.25 10.51
C GLY A 199 -6.98 4.92 9.93
N ASP A 200 -7.84 5.45 10.80
CA ASP A 200 -9.04 6.19 10.41
C ASP A 200 -8.78 7.66 10.04
N SER A 201 -7.58 8.18 10.33
CA SER A 201 -7.15 9.53 9.94
C SER A 201 -6.47 9.55 8.57
N TYR A 202 -6.59 10.66 7.85
CA TYR A 202 -5.72 10.94 6.72
C TYR A 202 -5.41 12.43 6.60
N THR A 203 -4.33 12.75 5.90
CA THR A 203 -3.96 14.12 5.51
C THR A 203 -3.66 14.16 4.02
N VAL A 204 -4.21 15.14 3.32
CA VAL A 204 -3.94 15.39 1.90
C VAL A 204 -2.81 16.41 1.78
N VAL A 205 -1.76 16.06 1.06
CA VAL A 205 -0.62 16.94 0.78
C VAL A 205 -0.48 17.11 -0.73
N GLU A 206 -0.56 18.37 -1.19
CA GLU A 206 -0.32 18.72 -2.59
C GLU A 206 1.17 18.57 -2.93
N ARG A 207 1.46 18.03 -4.12
CA ARG A 207 2.80 17.87 -4.66
C ARG A 207 2.85 18.26 -6.14
N PRO A 208 4.01 18.70 -6.64
CA PRO A 208 4.25 18.79 -8.07
C PRO A 208 4.00 17.44 -8.76
N SER A 209 3.48 17.48 -9.98
CA SER A 209 3.21 16.30 -10.80
C SER A 209 3.46 16.59 -12.28
N LEU A 210 3.31 15.57 -13.12
CA LEU A 210 3.52 15.69 -14.56
C LEU A 210 2.51 16.67 -15.19
N LYS A 211 3.02 17.57 -16.03
CA LYS A 211 2.21 18.48 -16.83
C LYS A 211 1.30 17.77 -17.80
N ASN A 212 0.36 18.53 -18.36
CA ASN A 212 -0.55 18.01 -19.38
C ASN A 212 0.18 17.73 -20.69
N PHE A 213 -0.28 16.72 -21.41
CA PHE A 213 0.17 16.37 -22.75
C PHE A 213 -1.01 16.31 -23.73
N PRO A 214 -0.80 16.55 -25.04
CA PRO A 214 -1.83 16.34 -26.04
C PRO A 214 -2.38 14.91 -25.98
N ALA A 215 -3.69 14.76 -26.10
CA ALA A 215 -4.34 13.46 -26.12
C ALA A 215 -4.10 12.73 -27.46
N GLY A 216 -4.02 11.40 -27.40
CA GLY A 216 -3.81 10.55 -28.57
C GLY A 216 -2.35 10.43 -28.97
N PRO A 217 -2.08 9.71 -30.08
CA PRO A 217 -0.74 9.54 -30.58
C PRO A 217 -0.11 10.89 -30.98
N ALA A 218 1.15 11.09 -30.64
CA ALA A 218 1.89 12.29 -31.03
C ALA A 218 3.26 11.91 -31.60
N ASP A 219 3.68 12.62 -32.65
CA ASP A 219 5.05 12.54 -33.19
C ASP A 219 6.02 13.25 -32.25
N ARG A 220 6.31 12.59 -31.13
CA ARG A 220 7.16 13.08 -30.04
C ARG A 220 7.87 11.88 -29.42
N LYS A 221 9.16 12.05 -29.15
CA LYS A 221 9.95 11.03 -28.44
C LYS A 221 9.40 10.74 -27.05
N ALA A 222 9.50 9.48 -26.65
CA ALA A 222 9.31 9.05 -25.28
C ALA A 222 10.09 9.91 -24.27
N ILE A 223 9.49 10.14 -23.10
CA ILE A 223 10.11 10.87 -21.98
C ILE A 223 10.47 9.86 -20.92
N PHE A 224 11.75 9.75 -20.56
CA PHE A 224 12.21 8.94 -19.44
C PHE A 224 12.50 9.82 -18.23
N PHE A 225 12.04 9.41 -17.06
CA PHE A 225 12.22 10.18 -15.84
C PHE A 225 12.20 9.29 -14.59
N ASN A 226 12.84 9.77 -13.53
CA ASN A 226 12.70 9.19 -12.20
C ASN A 226 11.59 9.91 -11.43
N SER A 227 10.62 9.18 -10.88
CA SER A 227 9.46 9.76 -10.19
C SER A 227 9.84 10.61 -8.97
N HIS A 228 11.00 10.38 -8.35
CA HIS A 228 11.49 11.21 -7.27
C HIS A 228 11.88 12.63 -7.71
N ASN A 229 12.18 12.83 -8.99
CA ASN A 229 12.48 14.17 -9.51
C ASN A 229 11.21 14.95 -9.87
N VAL A 230 10.05 14.28 -9.87
CA VAL A 230 8.77 14.86 -10.29
C VAL A 230 7.86 15.22 -9.11
N SER A 231 7.75 14.37 -8.08
CA SER A 231 6.70 14.52 -7.05
C SER A 231 7.20 14.61 -5.60
N LYS A 232 8.40 15.14 -5.39
CA LYS A 232 8.90 15.59 -4.07
C LYS A 232 8.53 17.06 -3.84
N PRO A 233 8.54 17.55 -2.58
CA PRO A 233 8.13 18.93 -2.29
C PRO A 233 8.89 19.99 -3.09
N GLU A 234 10.20 19.80 -3.23
CA GLU A 234 11.10 20.72 -3.95
C GLU A 234 11.29 20.38 -5.44
N SER A 235 10.50 19.43 -5.98
CA SER A 235 10.60 19.04 -7.38
C SER A 235 10.19 20.18 -8.30
N SER A 236 11.11 20.64 -9.14
CA SER A 236 10.87 21.66 -10.15
C SER A 236 11.63 21.31 -11.43
N SER A 237 10.90 21.11 -12.52
CA SER A 237 11.44 20.83 -13.85
C SER A 237 10.44 21.21 -14.94
N ASP A 238 10.85 21.21 -16.20
CA ASP A 238 9.96 21.41 -17.34
C ASP A 238 8.81 20.39 -17.41
N LEU A 239 8.97 19.22 -16.78
CA LEU A 239 7.95 18.18 -16.69
C LEU A 239 6.87 18.50 -15.65
N THR A 240 7.12 19.41 -14.71
CA THR A 240 6.19 19.78 -13.63
C THR A 240 5.66 21.21 -13.77
N SER A 241 5.94 21.88 -14.91
CA SER A 241 5.43 23.22 -15.19
C SER A 241 3.90 23.24 -15.29
N ARG A 242 3.30 24.31 -14.76
CA ARG A 242 1.85 24.58 -14.76
C ARG A 242 1.42 25.55 -15.87
N GLU A 243 2.25 25.74 -16.90
CA GLU A 243 1.97 26.69 -17.99
C GLU A 243 0.75 26.32 -18.85
N ASN A 244 0.38 25.03 -18.91
CA ASN A 244 -0.71 24.52 -19.75
C ASN A 244 -1.87 23.92 -18.95
N VAL A 245 -2.23 24.55 -17.83
CA VAL A 245 -3.43 24.21 -17.06
C VAL A 245 -4.68 24.44 -17.91
N GLU A 246 -5.56 23.45 -17.95
CA GLU A 246 -6.80 23.46 -18.74
C GLU A 246 -7.90 22.67 -18.02
N GLY A 247 -9.17 22.90 -18.40
CA GLY A 247 -10.30 22.14 -17.85
C GLY A 247 -10.49 22.29 -16.34
N VAL A 248 -10.88 21.21 -15.68
CA VAL A 248 -11.16 21.13 -14.24
C VAL A 248 -9.86 21.17 -13.44
N SER A 249 -9.80 22.03 -12.42
CA SER A 249 -8.65 22.18 -11.51
C SER A 249 -9.11 22.42 -10.08
N GLN A 250 -9.82 21.44 -9.51
CA GLN A 250 -10.32 21.49 -8.14
C GLN A 250 -9.54 20.51 -7.24
N PRO A 251 -9.45 20.77 -5.91
CA PRO A 251 -8.92 19.79 -4.97
C PRO A 251 -9.81 18.54 -4.89
N PRO A 252 -9.28 17.41 -4.40
CA PRO A 252 -10.07 16.19 -4.24
C PRO A 252 -11.23 16.40 -3.27
N ASN A 253 -12.34 15.73 -3.54
CA ASN A 253 -13.51 15.68 -2.67
C ASN A 253 -13.21 14.79 -1.46
N ASP A 254 -13.42 15.35 -0.28
CA ASP A 254 -13.08 14.71 0.99
C ASP A 254 -13.86 13.40 1.23
N ASP A 255 -15.14 13.34 0.86
CA ASP A 255 -15.96 12.13 1.00
C ASP A 255 -15.45 11.00 0.12
N VAL A 256 -14.98 11.32 -1.10
CA VAL A 256 -14.36 10.34 -2.01
C VAL A 256 -13.07 9.79 -1.39
N ILE A 257 -12.22 10.65 -0.84
CA ILE A 257 -10.97 10.22 -0.22
C ILE A 257 -11.22 9.36 1.03
N ARG A 258 -12.18 9.76 1.87
CA ARG A 258 -12.59 9.01 3.06
C ARG A 258 -13.06 7.61 2.69
N GLU A 259 -13.89 7.50 1.67
CA GLU A 259 -14.46 6.25 1.20
C GLU A 259 -13.42 5.33 0.54
N LEU A 260 -12.52 5.89 -0.30
CA LEU A 260 -11.38 5.15 -0.87
C LEU A 260 -10.46 4.62 0.22
N SER A 261 -10.10 5.48 1.20
CA SER A 261 -9.26 5.10 2.33
C SER A 261 -9.91 3.96 3.11
N ARG A 262 -11.19 4.10 3.48
CA ARG A 262 -11.94 3.06 4.20
C ARG A 262 -11.97 1.74 3.42
N SER A 263 -12.35 1.78 2.15
CA SER A 263 -12.47 0.57 1.32
C SER A 263 -11.11 -0.15 1.13
N LEU A 264 -10.02 0.61 0.97
CA LEU A 264 -8.68 0.04 0.88
C LEU A 264 -8.23 -0.62 2.20
N ARG A 265 -8.53 0.02 3.33
CA ARG A 265 -8.25 -0.55 4.66
C ARG A 265 -9.02 -1.84 4.89
N GLU A 266 -10.32 -1.85 4.59
CA GLU A 266 -11.17 -3.04 4.74
C GLU A 266 -10.72 -4.19 3.81
N ALA A 267 -10.34 -3.89 2.57
CA ALA A 267 -9.97 -4.92 1.59
C ALA A 267 -8.56 -5.51 1.80
N LEU A 268 -7.61 -4.72 2.29
CA LEU A 268 -6.22 -5.16 2.49
C LEU A 268 -5.83 -5.44 3.94
N GLY A 269 -6.55 -4.86 4.91
CA GLY A 269 -6.10 -4.80 6.29
C GLY A 269 -4.89 -3.89 6.51
N VAL A 270 -4.59 -2.96 5.59
CA VAL A 270 -3.54 -1.94 5.80
C VAL A 270 -4.08 -0.77 6.62
N SER A 271 -3.19 -0.04 7.25
CA SER A 271 -3.53 1.14 8.04
C SER A 271 -2.50 2.26 7.93
N LEU A 272 -1.25 1.91 7.63
CA LEU A 272 -0.16 2.85 7.39
C LEU A 272 0.20 2.83 5.91
N PHE A 273 -0.51 3.61 5.11
CA PHE A 273 -0.28 3.66 3.66
C PHE A 273 -0.52 5.07 3.12
N GLY A 274 -0.18 5.28 1.85
CA GLY A 274 -0.58 6.48 1.13
C GLY A 274 -1.08 6.14 -0.25
N ILE A 275 -2.06 6.89 -0.73
CA ILE A 275 -2.54 6.83 -2.11
C ILE A 275 -2.22 8.14 -2.83
N ASP A 276 -1.78 8.00 -4.06
CA ASP A 276 -1.48 9.11 -4.96
C ASP A 276 -2.71 9.33 -5.84
N VAL A 277 -3.41 10.45 -5.61
CA VAL A 277 -4.64 10.80 -6.30
C VAL A 277 -4.38 11.98 -7.23
N ILE A 278 -4.86 11.86 -8.47
CA ILE A 278 -4.90 12.96 -9.43
C ILE A 278 -6.35 13.24 -9.82
N ILE A 279 -6.63 14.48 -10.21
CA ILE A 279 -7.96 14.90 -10.67
C ILE A 279 -7.93 15.00 -12.18
N ASN A 280 -8.72 14.16 -12.86
CA ASN A 280 -8.84 14.19 -14.31
C ASN A 280 -9.38 15.55 -14.74
N ASN A 281 -8.61 16.31 -15.51
CA ASN A 281 -8.99 17.67 -15.89
C ASN A 281 -10.14 17.75 -16.90
N GLN A 282 -10.51 16.63 -17.55
CA GLN A 282 -11.64 16.56 -18.47
C GLN A 282 -12.95 16.28 -17.73
N THR A 283 -12.91 15.40 -16.72
CA THR A 283 -14.13 14.88 -16.06
C THR A 283 -14.29 15.33 -14.61
N GLY A 284 -13.22 15.82 -13.98
CA GLY A 284 -13.17 16.12 -12.54
C GLY A 284 -13.11 14.88 -11.63
N GLN A 285 -13.00 13.67 -12.21
CA GLN A 285 -12.96 12.43 -11.46
C GLN A 285 -11.60 12.19 -10.79
N HIS A 286 -11.63 11.45 -9.69
CA HIS A 286 -10.46 11.04 -8.92
C HIS A 286 -9.88 9.77 -9.53
N ALA A 287 -8.60 9.77 -9.84
CA ALA A 287 -7.88 8.58 -10.24
C ALA A 287 -6.78 8.26 -9.22
N VAL A 288 -6.81 7.05 -8.65
CA VAL A 288 -5.73 6.54 -7.83
C VAL A 288 -4.66 5.97 -8.76
N ILE A 289 -3.48 6.59 -8.80
CA ILE A 289 -2.39 6.23 -9.72
C ILE A 289 -1.22 5.52 -9.05
N ASP A 290 -1.17 5.51 -7.72
CA ASP A 290 -0.19 4.76 -6.94
C ASP A 290 -0.69 4.52 -5.52
N ILE A 291 -0.21 3.45 -4.89
CA ILE A 291 -0.46 3.13 -3.48
C ILE A 291 0.83 2.62 -2.85
N ASN A 292 1.16 3.12 -1.67
CA ASN A 292 2.46 2.90 -1.04
C ASN A 292 2.29 2.45 0.42
N ALA A 293 2.91 1.33 0.77
CA ALA A 293 3.02 0.87 2.16
C ALA A 293 3.96 1.78 2.97
N PHE A 294 3.48 2.23 4.14
CA PHE A 294 4.15 3.05 5.13
C PHE A 294 5.05 4.13 4.46
N PRO A 295 4.47 5.16 3.84
CA PRO A 295 5.20 6.18 3.11
C PRO A 295 5.99 7.11 4.05
N GLY A 296 6.47 8.23 3.51
CA GLY A 296 7.31 9.18 4.25
C GLY A 296 6.57 10.18 5.13
N TYR A 297 5.24 10.32 5.00
CA TYR A 297 4.40 11.27 5.76
C TYR A 297 4.91 12.71 5.79
N GLU A 298 5.67 13.11 4.77
CA GLU A 298 6.27 14.44 4.66
C GLU A 298 5.18 15.46 4.33
N GLY A 299 5.04 16.48 5.19
CA GLY A 299 3.92 17.42 5.15
C GLY A 299 2.73 17.04 6.05
N VAL A 300 2.88 16.01 6.89
CA VAL A 300 1.85 15.58 7.87
C VAL A 300 2.35 15.88 9.29
N PRO A 301 2.08 17.08 9.85
CA PRO A 301 2.58 17.46 11.17
C PRO A 301 2.03 16.57 12.29
N GLU A 302 0.80 16.09 12.15
CA GLU A 302 0.11 15.28 13.16
C GLU A 302 0.42 13.77 13.08
N PHE A 303 1.36 13.35 12.23
CA PHE A 303 1.64 11.93 11.95
C PHE A 303 1.81 11.09 13.23
N PHE A 304 2.58 11.56 14.21
CA PHE A 304 2.80 10.82 15.45
C PHE A 304 1.58 10.77 16.36
N ASN A 305 0.77 11.83 16.38
CA ASN A 305 -0.48 11.85 17.13
C ASN A 305 -1.51 10.89 16.50
N ASP A 306 -1.65 10.93 15.18
CA ASP A 306 -2.50 10.01 14.44
C ASP A 306 -2.05 8.55 14.62
N LEU A 307 -0.74 8.27 14.58
CA LEU A 307 -0.21 6.94 14.80
C LEU A 307 -0.51 6.44 16.21
N LEU A 308 -0.36 7.29 17.22
CA LEU A 308 -0.67 6.96 18.61
C LEU A 308 -2.17 6.67 18.80
N ASN A 309 -3.04 7.48 18.18
CA ASN A 309 -4.49 7.29 18.21
C ASN A 309 -4.88 5.99 17.52
N HIS A 310 -4.28 5.68 16.37
CA HIS A 310 -4.51 4.45 15.64
C HIS A 310 -4.09 3.22 16.45
N ILE A 311 -2.89 3.21 17.03
CA ILE A 311 -2.42 2.14 17.92
C ILE A 311 -3.39 1.95 19.10
N SER A 312 -3.86 3.05 19.69
CA SER A 312 -4.84 2.99 20.78
C SER A 312 -6.18 2.40 20.33
N SER A 313 -6.63 2.75 19.12
CA SER A 313 -7.87 2.24 18.52
C SER A 313 -7.81 0.74 18.27
N VAL A 314 -6.73 0.24 17.64
CA VAL A 314 -6.58 -1.20 17.35
C VAL A 314 -6.41 -2.03 18.61
N LEU A 315 -5.77 -1.48 19.66
CA LEU A 315 -5.69 -2.15 20.96
C LEU A 315 -7.04 -2.24 21.67
N GLN A 316 -7.91 -1.23 21.51
CA GLN A 316 -9.26 -1.23 22.07
C GLN A 316 -10.18 -2.21 21.34
N SER A 317 -10.13 -2.26 20.00
CA SER A 317 -10.95 -3.18 19.21
C SER A 317 -10.55 -4.65 19.41
N HIS A 318 -9.26 -4.92 19.65
CA HIS A 318 -8.75 -6.26 19.91
C HIS A 318 -9.03 -6.77 21.34
N ASN A 319 -9.40 -5.90 22.28
CA ASN A 319 -9.75 -6.26 23.67
C ASN A 319 -11.01 -5.52 24.15
N PRO A 320 -12.21 -5.98 23.75
CA PRO A 320 -13.48 -5.31 24.11
C PRO A 320 -13.82 -5.35 25.61
N ASP A 321 -13.17 -6.23 26.40
CA ASP A 321 -13.42 -6.39 27.84
C ASP A 321 -12.88 -5.24 28.73
N PHE A 322 -12.22 -4.25 28.14
CA PHE A 322 -11.73 -3.06 28.85
C PHE A 322 -12.35 -1.77 28.27
N ALA A 323 -13.68 -1.71 28.20
CA ALA A 323 -14.33 -0.40 28.07
C ALA A 323 -14.06 0.44 29.34
N PRO A 324 -13.65 1.72 29.23
CA PRO A 324 -13.57 2.57 30.41
C PRO A 324 -14.99 2.74 30.97
N ALA A 325 -15.14 2.58 32.29
CA ALA A 325 -16.39 2.87 32.97
C ALA A 325 -16.79 4.32 32.70
N SER A 326 -17.75 4.51 31.79
CA SER A 326 -18.40 5.79 31.60
C SER A 326 -19.13 6.13 32.90
N GLU A 327 -18.78 7.24 33.53
CA GLU A 327 -19.53 7.80 34.64
C GLU A 327 -21.00 7.95 34.23
N GLN A 328 -21.88 7.14 34.81
CA GLN A 328 -23.30 7.33 34.65
C GLN A 328 -23.74 8.61 35.38
N PRO A 329 -24.60 9.44 34.76
CA PRO A 329 -25.25 10.53 35.49
C PRO A 329 -26.15 9.93 36.57
N LYS A 330 -25.98 10.38 37.81
CA LYS A 330 -26.87 10.03 38.94
C LYS A 330 -28.32 10.43 38.62
N GLY A 331 -29.17 9.46 38.30
CA GLY A 331 -30.62 9.61 38.26
C GLY A 331 -31.24 9.29 39.63
N LEU A 332 -32.09 10.19 40.13
CA LEU A 332 -32.89 10.03 41.36
C LEU A 332 -33.95 8.91 41.22
N PRO A 333 -34.42 8.31 42.34
CA PRO A 333 -35.31 7.16 42.28
C PRO A 333 -36.76 7.60 42.07
N VAL A 334 -37.48 6.94 41.16
CA VAL A 334 -38.93 7.04 41.04
C VAL A 334 -39.57 5.71 41.42
N SER A 335 -40.52 5.83 42.35
CA SER A 335 -41.25 4.77 43.02
C SER A 335 -42.19 3.99 42.09
N THR A 336 -42.26 2.68 42.33
CA THR A 336 -43.19 1.70 41.76
C THR A 336 -44.63 1.94 42.23
N THR A 337 -45.59 1.96 41.30
CA THR A 337 -46.95 1.40 41.50
C THR A 337 -47.62 1.15 40.14
N VAL A 338 -48.22 -0.04 39.98
CA VAL A 338 -49.17 -0.44 38.90
C VAL A 338 -50.50 -0.74 39.61
N PRO A 339 -51.69 -0.55 39.00
CA PRO A 339 -52.34 -1.71 38.34
C PRO A 339 -53.31 -1.42 37.15
N ASN A 340 -53.40 -2.44 36.26
CA ASN A 340 -54.57 -3.03 35.57
C ASN A 340 -55.40 -2.33 34.45
N ALA A 341 -55.51 -3.05 33.30
CA ALA A 341 -56.75 -3.58 32.65
C ALA A 341 -57.06 -3.24 31.15
N VAL A 342 -56.75 -4.21 30.25
CA VAL A 342 -57.48 -4.81 29.07
C VAL A 342 -58.09 -3.95 27.89
N PRO A 343 -58.48 -4.50 26.70
CA PRO A 343 -57.86 -4.25 25.37
C PRO A 343 -58.82 -3.63 24.30
N PRO A 344 -58.40 -3.49 23.02
CA PRO A 344 -58.89 -4.41 21.98
C PRO A 344 -57.88 -4.75 20.85
N ALA A 345 -58.23 -5.77 20.04
CA ALA A 345 -57.49 -6.34 18.89
C ALA A 345 -58.08 -5.86 17.52
N PRO A 346 -57.72 -6.46 16.36
CA PRO A 346 -56.43 -6.50 15.66
C PRO A 346 -56.52 -5.98 14.19
N GLY A 347 -55.39 -5.62 13.57
CA GLY A 347 -55.31 -5.15 12.17
C GLY A 347 -54.00 -5.48 11.45
N CYS A 348 -54.02 -6.63 10.79
CA CYS A 348 -53.34 -7.15 9.59
C CYS A 348 -52.11 -6.47 8.90
N CYS A 349 -51.28 -7.36 8.31
CA CYS A 349 -50.27 -7.22 7.23
C CYS A 349 -48.81 -7.02 7.67
N SER A 350 -47.97 -8.06 7.81
CA SER A 350 -47.35 -8.97 6.82
C SER A 350 -45.98 -8.49 6.31
N MET A 351 -44.93 -9.18 6.78
CA MET A 351 -43.80 -9.78 6.04
C MET A 351 -42.47 -9.63 6.80
N LEU A 352 -41.96 -10.79 7.22
CA LEU A 352 -40.66 -11.00 7.86
C LEU A 352 -39.54 -10.93 6.80
N GLY A 353 -38.59 -10.01 6.98
CA GLY A 353 -37.24 -10.13 6.43
C GLY A 353 -36.35 -10.78 7.49
N LYS A 354 -35.70 -11.90 7.14
CA LYS A 354 -34.71 -12.58 7.99
C LYS A 354 -33.33 -12.33 7.40
N ASP A 355 -32.45 -11.86 8.26
CA ASP A 355 -31.05 -11.56 7.98
C ASP A 355 -30.21 -12.79 7.63
N ALA A 356 -29.16 -12.46 6.89
CA ALA A 356 -28.06 -13.28 6.43
C ALA A 356 -27.20 -13.84 7.57
N SER A 357 -26.61 -15.01 7.34
CA SER A 357 -25.44 -15.48 8.06
C SER A 357 -24.60 -16.41 7.17
N GLY A 358 -23.28 -16.17 7.16
CA GLY A 358 -22.25 -17.22 6.99
C GLY A 358 -21.66 -17.46 5.60
N SER A 359 -20.54 -16.79 5.29
CA SER A 359 -19.46 -17.26 4.40
C SER A 359 -18.77 -18.50 5.02
N PRO A 360 -17.95 -19.33 4.31
CA PRO A 360 -16.76 -18.91 3.52
C PRO A 360 -16.46 -19.71 2.22
N TRP A 361 -15.85 -19.06 1.23
CA TRP A 361 -15.20 -19.74 0.10
C TRP A 361 -13.70 -19.44 0.10
N ILE A 362 -12.95 -20.42 0.60
CA ILE A 362 -11.52 -20.64 0.36
C ILE A 362 -11.43 -21.33 -1.00
N VAL A 363 -10.57 -20.84 -1.90
CA VAL A 363 -10.23 -21.55 -3.13
C VAL A 363 -9.05 -22.46 -2.80
N GLU A 364 -9.33 -23.76 -2.70
CA GLU A 364 -8.33 -24.84 -2.69
C GLU A 364 -7.67 -24.99 -4.07
N GLY A 365 -6.50 -25.62 -4.03
CA GLY A 365 -5.55 -25.72 -5.13
C GLY A 365 -5.90 -26.74 -6.20
N ASP A 366 -5.18 -26.64 -7.30
CA ASP A 366 -5.28 -27.55 -8.43
C ASP A 366 -4.34 -28.74 -8.23
N GLY A 367 -4.90 -29.93 -8.30
CA GLY A 367 -4.22 -31.21 -8.13
C GLY A 367 -4.01 -31.92 -9.46
N GLY A 368 -2.76 -32.28 -9.76
CA GLY A 368 -2.38 -33.06 -10.93
C GLY A 368 -1.40 -34.19 -10.60
N LEU A 369 -1.97 -35.36 -10.28
CA LEU A 369 -1.51 -36.74 -10.54
C LEU A 369 -0.17 -37.30 -9.99
N LYS A 370 -0.34 -38.46 -9.34
CA LYS A 370 0.61 -39.37 -8.68
C LYS A 370 1.69 -39.95 -9.61
N GLY A 371 2.90 -40.09 -9.07
CA GLY A 371 3.96 -41.01 -9.52
C GLY A 371 4.84 -41.43 -8.33
N SER A 372 5.24 -42.71 -8.29
CA SER A 372 5.60 -43.51 -7.12
C SER A 372 6.93 -43.21 -6.40
N ARG A 373 6.92 -43.46 -5.07
CA ARG A 373 8.08 -43.54 -4.16
C ARG A 373 9.11 -44.60 -4.59
N GLN A 374 10.40 -44.26 -4.53
CA GLN A 374 11.48 -45.16 -4.12
C GLN A 374 12.65 -44.36 -3.50
N ARG A 375 13.13 -44.83 -2.33
CA ARG A 375 14.33 -44.37 -1.60
C ARG A 375 15.59 -45.01 -2.18
N LEU A 376 16.74 -44.44 -1.77
CA LEU A 376 18.17 -44.85 -1.88
C LEU A 376 18.92 -43.93 -2.85
N GLY A 377 20.10 -43.38 -2.58
CA GLY A 377 21.08 -43.49 -1.49
C GLY A 377 22.28 -42.60 -1.87
N CYS A 378 23.16 -42.29 -0.91
CA CYS A 378 24.37 -41.50 -1.09
C CYS A 378 25.24 -41.96 -2.28
N ASN A 379 25.88 -41.02 -2.98
CA ASN A 379 27.32 -41.10 -3.23
C ASN A 379 27.91 -39.77 -3.72
N SER A 380 29.05 -39.48 -3.11
CA SER A 380 30.09 -38.51 -3.43
C SER A 380 30.79 -38.81 -4.76
N ALA A 381 31.07 -37.77 -5.57
CA ALA A 381 32.25 -37.72 -6.43
C ALA A 381 32.54 -36.27 -6.85
N MET A 382 33.78 -35.87 -6.60
CA MET A 382 34.41 -34.58 -6.87
C MET A 382 34.96 -34.46 -8.30
N SER A 383 35.29 -33.21 -8.65
CA SER A 383 36.44 -32.73 -9.44
C SER A 383 36.20 -32.29 -10.90
N PRO A 384 37.07 -31.41 -11.48
CA PRO A 384 37.60 -30.13 -10.95
C PRO A 384 37.79 -29.03 -12.05
N ASN A 385 38.38 -27.89 -11.64
CA ASN A 385 39.00 -26.80 -12.43
C ASN A 385 38.04 -25.64 -12.83
N PHE A 386 38.33 -24.35 -12.59
CA PHE A 386 39.62 -23.64 -12.65
C PHE A 386 39.62 -22.45 -11.66
N GLN A 387 40.63 -22.37 -10.80
CA GLN A 387 41.02 -21.16 -10.05
C GLN A 387 41.85 -20.24 -10.96
N GLN A 388 41.72 -18.93 -10.75
CA GLN A 388 42.77 -17.87 -10.74
C GLN A 388 42.28 -16.58 -11.43
N HIS A 389 41.95 -15.56 -10.63
CA HIS A 389 42.84 -14.40 -10.42
C HIS A 389 42.12 -13.35 -9.55
N CYS A 390 42.70 -13.07 -8.38
CA CYS A 390 42.38 -11.93 -7.55
C CYS A 390 43.26 -10.72 -7.93
N VAL A 391 42.72 -9.54 -7.59
CA VAL A 391 43.37 -8.24 -7.32
C VAL A 391 43.71 -7.34 -8.52
N SER A 392 43.01 -6.21 -8.60
CA SER A 392 43.62 -4.90 -8.85
C SER A 392 42.70 -3.77 -8.37
N THR A 393 43.20 -3.05 -7.37
CA THR A 393 42.69 -1.81 -6.80
C THR A 393 43.07 -0.64 -7.71
N ILE A 394 42.14 0.23 -8.11
CA ILE A 394 42.49 1.57 -8.58
C ILE A 394 41.59 2.60 -7.89
N ALA A 395 42.24 3.41 -7.07
CA ALA A 395 41.76 4.68 -6.55
C ALA A 395 41.89 5.76 -7.63
N THR A 396 40.93 6.66 -7.71
CA THR A 396 41.13 7.97 -8.35
C THR A 396 40.49 9.06 -7.48
N LYS A 397 41.39 9.81 -6.83
CA LYS A 397 41.18 11.13 -6.23
C LYS A 397 41.64 12.16 -7.27
N ALA A 398 40.84 13.20 -7.49
CA ALA A 398 41.19 14.57 -7.94
C ALA A 398 39.95 15.18 -8.62
N SER A 399 39.63 16.46 -8.58
CA SER A 399 40.04 17.62 -7.79
C SER A 399 39.03 18.72 -8.14
N SER A 400 38.86 19.66 -7.21
CA SER A 400 38.22 20.97 -7.25
C SER A 400 37.95 21.63 -8.61
N GLN A 401 36.74 22.18 -8.78
CA GLN A 401 36.49 23.63 -8.89
C GLN A 401 35.04 23.94 -8.49
#